data_AF-A0A7K3ZNH5-F1
#
_entry.id   AF-A0A7K3ZNH5-F1
#
_cell.length_a   1.000
_cell.length_b   1.000
_cell.length_c   1.000
_cell.angle_alpha   90.00
_cell.angle_beta   90.00
_cell.angle_gamma   90.00
#
_symmetry.space_group_name_H-M   'P 1'
#
loop_
_entity.id
_entity.type
_entity.pdbx_description
1 polymer ?
#
loop_
_entity_poly.entity_id
_entity_poly.type
_entity_poly.pdbx_seq_one_letter_code
_entity_poly.pdbx_strand_id
1 'polypeptide(L)'
;RVHSLRKYFKTQLLALGVQPDYVDYMMGHTVDTYHDIQSVGIDKLRNVYQSSGLCIGKKTPLNKIETAKELLRALGLNPEQILTKDALSQGAVTTKNADDLQNYQFQLLSQTIRQLLHQEATVQNV
;
A
#
# COMPACT_ATOMS: atom_id res chain seq x y z
N ARG A 1 14.75 -14.58 -20.66
CA ARG A 1 14.44 -13.98 -21.98
C ARG A 1 13.77 -12.64 -21.73
N VAL A 2 14.24 -11.54 -22.32
CA VAL A 2 13.59 -10.23 -22.18
C VAL A 2 12.23 -10.29 -22.91
N HIS A 3 11.17 -9.83 -22.25
CA HIS A 3 9.83 -9.74 -22.83
C HIS A 3 9.50 -8.28 -23.12
N SER A 4 8.67 -8.04 -24.14
CA SER A 4 8.22 -6.68 -24.48
C SER A 4 7.35 -6.09 -23.37
N LEU A 5 7.31 -4.76 -23.27
CA LEU A 5 6.47 -4.05 -22.31
C LEU A 5 4.99 -4.45 -22.45
N ARG A 6 4.49 -4.57 -23.70
CA ARG A 6 3.14 -5.09 -23.98
C ARG A 6 2.89 -6.46 -23.37
N LYS A 7 3.85 -7.40 -23.50
CA LYS A 7 3.73 -8.74 -22.90
C LYS A 7 3.71 -8.67 -21.37
N TYR A 8 4.55 -7.83 -20.78
CA TYR A 8 4.54 -7.60 -19.33
C TYR A 8 3.16 -7.13 -18.86
N PHE A 9 2.59 -6.09 -19.48
CA PHE A 9 1.28 -5.56 -19.12
C PHE A 9 0.15 -6.59 -19.28
N LYS A 10 0.12 -7.32 -20.40
CA LYS A 10 -0.86 -8.40 -20.61
C LYS A 10 -0.80 -9.43 -19.48
N THR A 11 0.40 -9.92 -19.16
CA THR A 11 0.57 -10.94 -18.12
C THR A 11 0.16 -10.41 -16.74
N GLN A 12 0.51 -9.17 -16.40
CA GLN A 12 0.17 -8.60 -15.09
C GLN A 12 -1.32 -8.33 -14.93
N LEU A 13 -2.00 -7.77 -15.95
CA LEU A 13 -3.44 -7.53 -15.88
C LEU A 13 -4.23 -8.84 -15.75
N LEU A 14 -3.82 -9.89 -16.48
CA LEU A 14 -4.42 -11.22 -16.34
C LEU A 14 -4.19 -11.80 -14.93
N ALA A 15 -2.99 -11.65 -14.37
CA ALA A 15 -2.69 -12.11 -13.01
C ALA A 15 -3.50 -11.35 -11.94
N LEU A 16 -3.87 -10.10 -12.20
CA LEU A 16 -4.75 -9.28 -11.35
C LEU A 16 -6.24 -9.59 -11.55
N GLY A 17 -6.59 -10.56 -12.39
CA GLY A 17 -7.96 -11.03 -12.60
C GLY A 17 -8.78 -10.17 -13.57
N VAL A 18 -8.14 -9.31 -14.38
CA VAL A 18 -8.84 -8.56 -15.42
C VAL A 18 -9.28 -9.51 -16.53
N GLN A 19 -10.50 -9.32 -17.03
CA GLN A 19 -11.08 -10.16 -18.09
C GLN A 19 -10.15 -10.20 -19.32
N PRO A 20 -9.83 -11.39 -19.86
CA PRO A 20 -8.88 -11.53 -20.97
C PRO A 20 -9.23 -10.69 -22.19
N ASP A 21 -10.51 -10.63 -22.56
CA ASP A 21 -10.95 -9.90 -23.74
C ASP A 21 -10.72 -8.38 -23.60
N TYR A 22 -10.90 -7.83 -22.39
CA TYR A 22 -10.57 -6.42 -22.10
C TYR A 22 -9.07 -6.17 -22.20
N VAL A 23 -8.25 -7.09 -21.67
CA VAL A 23 -6.79 -6.98 -21.77
C VAL A 23 -6.36 -7.05 -23.22
N ASP A 24 -6.90 -7.97 -24.00
CA ASP A 24 -6.55 -8.13 -25.41
C ASP A 24 -6.97 -6.93 -26.25
N TYR A 25 -8.15 -6.38 -26.02
CA TYR A 25 -8.57 -5.13 -26.63
C TYR A 25 -7.65 -3.95 -26.26
N MET A 26 -7.32 -3.78 -24.97
CA MET A 26 -6.40 -2.73 -24.51
C MET A 26 -4.99 -2.87 -25.13
N MET A 27 -4.56 -4.10 -25.40
CA MET A 27 -3.26 -4.38 -26.03
C MET A 27 -3.29 -4.29 -27.56
N GLY A 28 -4.45 -3.99 -28.15
CA GLY A 28 -4.66 -3.91 -29.60
C GLY A 28 -4.65 -5.27 -30.29
N HIS A 29 -4.98 -6.35 -29.59
CA HIS A 29 -5.19 -7.66 -30.17
C HIS A 29 -6.62 -7.81 -30.69
N THR A 30 -6.81 -8.75 -31.61
CA THR A 30 -8.13 -9.11 -32.13
C THR A 30 -8.96 -9.76 -31.02
N VAL A 31 -10.11 -9.17 -30.74
CA VAL A 31 -11.08 -9.64 -29.75
C VAL A 31 -12.00 -10.68 -30.39
N ASP A 32 -12.56 -11.58 -29.57
CA ASP A 32 -13.59 -12.49 -30.00
C ASP A 32 -14.82 -11.75 -30.56
N THR A 33 -15.38 -12.32 -31.62
CA THR A 33 -16.52 -11.81 -32.40
C THR A 33 -17.78 -11.60 -31.56
N TYR A 34 -17.94 -12.37 -30.48
CA TYR A 34 -19.13 -12.35 -29.64
C TYR A 34 -19.04 -11.36 -28.47
N HIS A 35 -17.89 -10.73 -28.26
CA HIS A 35 -17.71 -9.77 -27.19
C HIS A 35 -17.57 -8.35 -27.75
N ASP A 36 -18.68 -7.62 -27.78
CA ASP A 36 -18.72 -6.23 -28.24
C ASP A 36 -18.14 -5.28 -27.19
N ILE A 37 -16.81 -5.29 -27.05
CA ILE A 37 -16.08 -4.40 -26.14
C ILE A 37 -16.17 -2.95 -26.59
N GLN A 38 -16.40 -2.68 -27.87
CA GLN A 38 -16.43 -1.33 -28.38
C GLN A 38 -17.62 -0.56 -27.82
N SER A 39 -18.80 -1.19 -27.69
CA SER A 39 -19.98 -0.58 -27.07
C SER A 39 -19.86 -0.39 -25.55
N VAL A 40 -18.92 -1.08 -24.89
CA VAL A 40 -18.64 -0.91 -23.45
C VAL A 40 -18.08 0.48 -23.14
N GLY A 41 -17.38 1.09 -24.09
CA GLY A 41 -16.81 2.42 -23.99
C GLY A 41 -15.44 2.47 -23.30
N ILE A 42 -14.64 3.46 -23.70
CA ILE A 42 -13.25 3.60 -23.25
C ILE A 42 -13.11 3.94 -21.76
N ASP A 43 -14.10 4.62 -21.18
CA ASP A 43 -14.04 5.04 -19.78
C ASP A 43 -14.19 3.87 -18.83
N LYS A 44 -15.02 2.88 -19.17
CA LYS A 44 -15.09 1.64 -18.40
C LYS A 44 -13.77 0.88 -18.45
N LEU A 45 -13.11 0.81 -19.61
CA LEU A 45 -11.80 0.20 -19.74
C LEU A 45 -10.73 0.93 -18.92
N ARG A 46 -10.74 2.27 -18.90
CA ARG A 46 -9.86 3.08 -18.03
C ARG A 46 -10.10 2.80 -16.56
N ASN A 47 -11.36 2.70 -16.14
CA ASN A 47 -11.72 2.38 -14.75
C ASN A 47 -11.25 0.98 -14.35
N VAL A 48 -11.41 -0.01 -15.22
CA VAL A 48 -10.87 -1.37 -15.00
C VAL A 48 -9.36 -1.33 -14.84
N TYR A 49 -8.64 -0.65 -15.73
CA TYR A 49 -7.19 -0.48 -15.61
C TYR A 49 -6.80 0.20 -14.28
N GLN A 50 -7.45 1.30 -13.92
CA GLN A 50 -7.18 2.03 -12.67
C GLN A 50 -7.44 1.16 -11.44
N SER A 51 -8.55 0.43 -11.42
CA SER A 51 -8.91 -0.47 -10.31
C SER A 51 -7.93 -1.64 -10.14
N SER A 52 -7.29 -2.09 -11.22
CA SER A 52 -6.28 -3.16 -11.15
C SER A 52 -5.02 -2.73 -10.38
N GLY A 53 -4.77 -1.42 -10.25
CA GLY A 53 -3.61 -0.89 -9.53
C GLY A 53 -2.26 -1.29 -10.15
N LEU A 54 -2.23 -1.62 -11.45
CA LEU A 54 -1.01 -1.95 -12.16
C LEU A 54 -0.15 -0.70 -12.36
N CYS A 55 1.12 -0.79 -11.97
CA CYS A 55 2.10 0.28 -12.08
C CYS A 55 3.43 -0.30 -12.60
N ILE A 56 4.13 0.44 -13.47
CA ILE A 56 5.48 0.08 -13.95
C ILE A 56 6.52 0.29 -12.84
N GLY A 57 6.32 1.33 -12.02
CA GLY A 57 7.20 1.65 -10.92
C GLY A 57 7.05 0.70 -9.74
N LYS A 58 8.04 0.70 -8.85
CA LYS A 58 7.86 0.10 -7.52
C LYS A 58 6.66 0.77 -6.87
N LYS A 59 5.69 -0.01 -6.38
CA LYS A 59 4.61 0.54 -5.55
C LYS A 59 5.30 1.31 -4.43
N THR A 60 5.00 2.60 -4.30
CA THR A 60 5.53 3.42 -3.21
C THR A 60 5.22 2.67 -1.92
N PRO A 61 6.23 2.28 -1.12
CA PRO A 61 5.94 1.64 0.14
C PRO A 61 5.02 2.60 0.90
N LEU A 62 3.89 2.10 1.40
CA LEU A 62 3.06 2.87 2.33
C LEU A 62 4.01 3.45 3.37
N ASN A 63 3.88 4.76 3.65
CA ASN A 63 4.74 5.41 4.62
C ASN A 63 4.55 4.67 5.94
N LYS A 64 5.56 3.87 6.32
CA LYS A 64 5.47 2.93 7.45
C LYS A 64 5.10 3.65 8.75
N ILE A 65 5.47 4.92 8.85
CA ILE A 65 5.13 5.79 9.97
C ILE A 65 3.66 6.16 9.92
N GLU A 66 3.12 6.55 8.76
CA GLU A 66 1.70 6.90 8.62
C GLU A 66 0.80 5.71 8.95
N THR A 67 1.15 4.50 8.48
CA THR A 67 0.36 3.31 8.81
C THR A 67 0.40 2.99 10.31
N ALA A 68 1.56 3.13 10.96
CA ALA A 68 1.66 2.97 12.42
C ALA A 68 0.87 4.05 13.17
N LYS A 69 0.88 5.30 12.69
CA LYS A 69 0.10 6.41 13.26
C LYS A 69 -1.41 6.17 13.11
N GLU A 70 -1.87 5.73 11.95
CA GLU A 70 -3.27 5.40 11.69
C GLU A 70 -3.76 4.25 12.56
N LEU A 71 -2.95 3.19 12.71
CA LEU A 71 -3.30 2.05 13.55
C LEU A 71 -3.44 2.47 15.03
N LEU A 72 -2.53 3.28 15.56
CA LEU A 72 -2.64 3.81 16.92
C LEU A 72 -3.87 4.70 17.11
N ARG A 73 -4.23 5.53 16.11
CA ARG A 73 -5.47 6.31 16.15
C ARG A 73 -6.70 5.42 16.16
N ALA A 74 -6.70 4.33 15.40
CA ALA A 74 -7.79 3.35 15.40
C ALA A 74 -7.94 2.64 16.76
N LEU A 75 -6.83 2.45 17.49
CA LEU A 75 -6.81 1.97 18.88
C LEU A 75 -7.14 3.06 19.92
N GLY A 76 -7.50 4.27 19.50
CA GLY A 76 -7.89 5.37 20.40
C GLY A 76 -6.72 6.15 21.02
N LEU A 77 -5.49 5.96 20.52
CA LEU A 77 -4.29 6.65 21.01
C LEU A 77 -3.84 7.76 20.07
N ASN A 78 -3.22 8.80 20.64
CA ASN A 78 -2.66 9.91 19.88
C ASN A 78 -1.15 9.69 19.64
N PRO A 79 -0.72 9.34 18.41
CA PRO A 79 0.69 9.06 18.15
C PRO A 79 1.60 10.26 18.39
N GLU A 80 1.15 11.49 18.12
CA GLU A 80 1.96 12.71 18.35
C GLU A 80 2.26 12.93 19.83
N GLN A 81 1.36 12.52 20.74
CA GLN A 81 1.62 12.60 22.17
C GLN A 81 2.67 11.58 22.61
N ILE A 82 2.71 10.42 21.98
CA ILE A 82 3.72 9.38 22.25
C ILE A 82 5.10 9.87 21.78
N LEU A 83 5.17 10.39 20.56
CA LEU A 83 6.41 10.92 19.99
C LEU A 83 6.94 12.12 20.79
N THR A 84 6.07 13.04 21.22
CA THR A 84 6.49 14.20 22.02
C THR A 84 6.93 13.81 23.43
N LYS A 85 6.25 12.88 24.10
CA LYS A 85 6.68 12.35 25.42
C LYS A 85 8.07 11.73 25.34
N ASP A 86 8.32 10.94 24.31
CA ASP A 86 9.64 10.33 24.10
C ASP A 86 10.70 11.37 23.76
N ALA A 87 10.39 12.33 22.86
CA ALA A 87 11.29 13.42 22.52
C ALA A 87 11.63 14.35 23.71
N LEU A 88 10.75 14.47 24.70
CA LEU A 88 11.03 15.19 25.96
C LEU A 88 11.86 14.35 26.93
N SER A 89 11.72 13.02 26.89
CA SER A 89 12.49 12.10 27.73
C SER A 89 13.93 11.94 27.24
N GLN A 90 14.14 11.98 25.93
CA GLN A 90 15.46 12.06 25.35
C GLN A 90 15.92 13.51 25.48
N GLY A 91 17.07 13.77 26.10
CA GLY A 91 17.64 15.13 26.18
C GLY A 91 17.87 15.73 24.78
N ALA A 92 18.52 16.89 24.68
CA ALA A 92 18.78 17.52 23.37
C ALA A 92 19.71 16.64 22.47
N VAL A 93 19.11 15.71 21.73
CA VAL A 93 19.78 14.81 20.79
C VAL A 93 19.81 15.48 19.43
N THR A 94 21.00 15.66 18.87
CA THR A 94 21.17 16.10 17.49
C THR A 94 21.12 14.87 16.58
N THR A 95 20.01 14.69 15.86
CA THR A 95 19.90 13.65 14.83
C THR A 95 20.64 14.12 13.58
N LYS A 96 21.65 13.36 13.14
CA LYS A 96 22.48 13.71 11.98
C LYS A 96 21.78 13.51 10.63
N ASN A 97 20.72 12.68 10.58
CA ASN A 97 20.03 12.30 9.34
C ASN A 97 18.51 12.17 9.54
N ALA A 98 17.72 12.58 8.54
CA ALA A 98 16.25 12.54 8.59
C ALA A 98 15.70 11.11 8.54
N ASP A 99 16.37 10.21 7.81
CA ASP A 99 15.98 8.80 7.69
C ASP A 99 16.12 8.06 9.03
N ASP A 100 17.16 8.39 9.81
CA ASP A 100 17.38 7.78 11.12
C ASP A 100 16.28 8.17 12.11
N LEU A 101 15.84 9.42 12.07
CA LEU A 101 14.73 9.93 12.87
C LEU A 101 13.43 9.21 12.51
N GLN A 102 13.15 9.05 11.22
CA GLN A 102 11.98 8.32 10.73
C GLN A 102 11.98 6.86 11.19
N ASN A 103 13.11 6.16 11.07
CA ASN A 103 13.25 4.79 11.53
C ASN A 103 13.05 4.67 13.05
N TYR A 104 13.59 5.62 13.81
CA TYR A 104 13.42 5.68 15.25
C TYR A 104 11.95 5.87 15.66
N GLN A 105 11.26 6.85 15.07
CA GLN A 105 9.84 7.08 15.31
C GLN A 105 9.00 5.84 14.98
N PHE A 106 9.30 5.18 13.87
CA PHE A 106 8.62 3.93 13.51
C PHE A 106 8.84 2.83 14.55
N GLN A 107 10.08 2.63 15.03
CA GLN A 107 10.39 1.64 16.05
C GLN A 107 9.61 1.90 17.34
N LEU A 108 9.59 3.14 17.82
CA LEU A 108 8.84 3.54 19.01
C LEU A 108 7.35 3.23 18.88
N LEU A 109 6.71 3.69 17.78
CA LEU A 109 5.28 3.43 17.55
C LEU A 109 5.00 1.92 17.46
N SER A 110 5.87 1.16 16.77
CA SER A 110 5.72 -0.29 16.65
C SER A 110 5.83 -1.03 17.98
N GLN A 111 6.72 -0.57 18.87
CA GLN A 111 6.87 -1.14 20.21
C GLN A 111 5.64 -0.85 21.08
N THR A 112 5.10 0.35 20.95
CA THR A 112 3.87 0.75 21.65
C THR A 112 2.69 -0.13 21.23
N ILE A 113 2.53 -0.37 19.93
CA ILE A 113 1.49 -1.27 19.39
C ILE A 113 1.65 -2.69 19.95
N ARG A 114 2.89 -3.23 19.98
CA ARG A 114 3.15 -4.57 20.54
C ARG A 114 2.76 -4.65 22.01
N GLN A 115 3.09 -3.64 22.82
CA GLN A 115 2.75 -3.60 24.24
C GLN A 115 1.24 -3.62 24.46
N LEU A 116 0.49 -2.86 23.66
CA LEU A 116 -0.98 -2.84 23.74
C LEU A 116 -1.58 -4.20 23.41
N LEU A 117 -1.14 -4.83 22.31
CA LEU A 117 -1.61 -6.16 21.92
C LEU A 117 -1.33 -7.20 23.00
N HIS A 118 -0.17 -7.13 23.67
CA HIS A 118 0.14 -7.99 24.80
C HIS A 118 -0.79 -7.74 25.99
N GLN A 119 -1.08 -6.48 26.33
CA GLN A 119 -2.02 -6.13 27.40
C GLN A 119 -3.42 -6.67 27.10
N GLU A 120 -3.94 -6.43 25.89
CA GLU A 120 -5.25 -6.91 25.46
C GLU A 120 -5.34 -8.45 25.50
N ALA A 121 -4.30 -9.15 25.04
CA ALA A 121 -4.25 -10.61 25.09
C ALA A 121 -4.23 -11.17 26.53
N THR A 122 -3.62 -10.46 27.48
CA THR A 122 -3.65 -10.88 28.90
C THR A 122 -5.00 -10.64 29.57
N VAL A 123 -5.71 -9.56 29.19
CA VAL A 123 -7.03 -9.21 29.74
C VAL A 123 -8.13 -10.18 29.30
N GLN A 124 -8.03 -10.79 28.11
CA GLN A 124 -9.01 -11.77 27.62
C GLN A 124 -8.89 -13.17 28.23
N ASN A 125 -7.80 -13.46 28.96
CA ASN A 125 -7.53 -14.78 29.56
C ASN A 125 -7.86 -14.85 31.07
N VAL A 126 -8.66 -13.91 31.58
CA VAL A 126 -9.20 -13.87 32.95
C VAL A 126 -10.72 -13.84 32.88
#